data_AF-F5GUQ9-F1
#
_entry.id   AF-F5GUQ9-F1
#
_cell.length_a   1.000
_cell.length_b   1.000
_cell.length_c   1.000
_cell.angle_alpha   90.00
_cell.angle_beta   90.00
_cell.angle_gamma   90.00
#
_symmetry.space_group_name_H-M   'P 1'
#
loop_
_entity.id
_entity.type
_entity.pdbx_description
1 polymer ?
#
loop_
_entity_poly.entity_id
_entity_poly.type
_entity_poly.pdbx_seq_one_letter_code
_entity_poly.pdbx_strand_id
1 'polypeptide(L)'
;REEANTVYLLAKELAYDVVTGQTDKLAAALAKTSGKDIVQFAKAVEISAPKIDKQVCVTNKNGDSGTRYAKYLEEAGTSSNAGTSLCGGKNLKTTDSNTGVEKGQVLHDFVSGTLSGGTKNWPTSSESTKENNDNAGKVAKDLTKLTPEEKTIVAGLLAKTIEGGEVVEIRAVSSTSVMVNACYDLLSEGLGVVPYACVGLGGNFVGGC
;
A
#
# COMPACT_ATOMS: atom_id res chain seq x y z
N ARG A 1 15.41 -18.00 0.95
CA ARG A 1 14.18 -18.83 0.87
C ARG A 1 13.30 -18.68 2.10
N GLU A 2 13.84 -18.50 3.31
CA GLU A 2 13.04 -18.14 4.50
C GLU A 2 12.46 -16.73 4.45
N GLU A 3 13.19 -15.73 3.93
CA GLU A 3 12.70 -14.34 3.85
C GLU A 3 11.49 -14.17 2.90
N ALA A 4 11.43 -14.93 1.81
CA ALA A 4 10.30 -14.86 0.88
C ALA A 4 9.01 -15.43 1.52
N ASN A 5 9.13 -16.46 2.36
CA ASN A 5 7.98 -17.05 3.04
C ASN A 5 7.45 -16.13 4.15
N THR A 6 8.32 -15.43 4.89
CA THR A 6 7.90 -14.47 5.91
C THR A 6 7.26 -13.22 5.30
N VAL A 7 7.79 -12.71 4.19
CA VAL A 7 7.22 -11.56 3.45
C VAL A 7 5.85 -11.91 2.87
N TYR A 8 5.70 -13.10 2.28
CA TYR A 8 4.42 -13.57 1.73
C TYR A 8 3.33 -13.75 2.79
N LEU A 9 3.69 -14.26 3.97
CA LEU A 9 2.75 -14.40 5.08
C LEU A 9 2.32 -13.02 5.62
N LEU A 10 3.26 -12.08 5.74
CA LEU A 10 2.97 -10.72 6.20
C LEU A 10 1.96 -10.00 5.29
N ALA A 11 2.14 -10.10 3.97
CA ALA A 11 1.26 -9.47 2.98
C ALA A 11 -0.18 -10.01 3.04
N LYS A 12 -0.33 -11.33 3.20
CA LYS A 12 -1.65 -11.95 3.36
C LYS A 12 -2.33 -11.56 4.66
N GLU A 13 -1.59 -11.48 5.77
CA GLU A 13 -2.12 -11.02 7.05
C GLU A 13 -2.59 -9.56 6.96
N LEU A 14 -1.79 -8.68 6.35
CA LEU A 14 -2.15 -7.28 6.11
C LEU A 14 -3.44 -7.15 5.30
N ALA A 15 -3.56 -7.90 4.21
CA ALA A 15 -4.77 -7.90 3.37
C ALA A 15 -6.00 -8.39 4.14
N TYR A 16 -5.85 -9.45 4.95
CA TYR A 16 -6.93 -9.99 5.77
C TYR A 16 -7.36 -9.03 6.88
N ASP A 17 -6.40 -8.38 7.56
CA ASP A 17 -6.68 -7.44 8.65
C ASP A 17 -7.40 -6.18 8.16
N VAL A 18 -7.08 -5.68 6.96
CA VAL A 18 -7.82 -4.57 6.32
C VAL A 18 -9.28 -4.95 6.08
N VAL A 19 -9.52 -6.13 5.50
CA VAL A 19 -10.88 -6.58 5.15
C VAL A 19 -11.70 -6.89 6.41
N THR A 20 -11.09 -7.51 7.41
CA THR A 20 -11.76 -7.85 8.68
C THR A 20 -11.88 -6.68 9.66
N GLY A 21 -11.24 -5.55 9.37
CA GLY A 21 -11.31 -4.34 10.20
C GLY A 21 -10.52 -4.43 11.51
N GLN A 22 -9.52 -5.33 11.60
CA GLN A 22 -8.70 -5.51 12.80
C GLN A 22 -7.65 -4.40 12.91
N THR A 23 -8.10 -3.21 13.32
CA THR A 23 -7.29 -1.97 13.32
C THR A 23 -5.98 -2.13 14.10
N ASP A 24 -5.98 -2.78 15.27
CA ASP A 24 -4.79 -2.92 16.10
C ASP A 24 -3.75 -3.88 15.48
N LYS A 25 -4.21 -4.97 14.86
CA LYS A 25 -3.31 -5.92 14.18
C LYS A 25 -2.77 -5.33 12.88
N LEU A 26 -3.62 -4.66 12.12
CA LEU A 26 -3.22 -3.90 10.93
C LEU A 26 -2.17 -2.84 11.28
N ALA A 27 -2.39 -2.07 12.36
CA ALA A 27 -1.43 -1.08 12.83
C ALA A 27 -0.08 -1.71 13.20
N ALA A 28 -0.10 -2.83 13.93
CA ALA A 28 1.11 -3.56 14.32
C ALA A 28 1.86 -4.14 13.11
N ALA A 29 1.14 -4.62 12.09
CA ALA A 29 1.72 -5.13 10.85
C ALA A 29 2.31 -3.99 10.01
N LEU A 30 1.56 -2.90 9.80
CA LEU A 30 2.03 -1.70 9.09
C LEU A 30 3.26 -1.07 9.77
N ALA A 31 3.33 -1.11 11.11
CA ALA A 31 4.48 -0.61 11.84
C ALA A 31 5.77 -1.40 11.57
N LYS A 32 5.65 -2.67 11.13
CA LYS A 32 6.78 -3.51 10.72
C LYS A 32 7.12 -3.34 9.24
N THR A 33 6.21 -2.78 8.43
CA THR A 33 6.44 -2.49 7.02
C THR A 33 7.41 -1.30 6.89
N SER A 34 8.37 -1.40 5.96
CA SER A 34 9.35 -0.34 5.76
C SER A 34 8.66 0.93 5.22
N GLY A 35 9.16 2.11 5.62
CA GLY A 35 8.62 3.36 5.12
C GLY A 35 8.73 3.48 3.59
N LYS A 36 9.72 2.82 2.97
CA LYS A 36 9.88 2.77 1.50
C LYS A 36 8.71 2.03 0.84
N ASP A 37 8.30 0.89 1.40
CA ASP A 37 7.17 0.13 0.87
C ASP A 37 5.86 0.90 1.03
N ILE A 38 5.72 1.67 2.12
CA ILE A 38 4.57 2.55 2.33
C ILE A 38 4.52 3.69 1.31
N VAL A 39 5.68 4.27 0.95
CA VAL A 39 5.76 5.24 -0.15
C VAL A 39 5.30 4.61 -1.47
N GLN A 40 5.70 3.37 -1.76
CA GLN A 40 5.26 2.68 -2.98
C GLN A 40 3.77 2.34 -2.95
N PHE A 41 3.26 1.89 -1.80
CA PHE A 41 1.84 1.64 -1.57
C PHE A 41 1.01 2.89 -1.84
N ALA A 42 1.37 4.03 -1.24
CA ALA A 42 0.66 5.28 -1.45
C ALA A 42 0.65 5.72 -2.93
N LYS A 43 1.78 5.58 -3.65
CA LYS A 43 1.84 5.82 -5.11
C LYS A 43 0.92 4.89 -5.89
N ALA A 44 0.86 3.62 -5.51
CA ALA A 44 -0.02 2.64 -6.16
C ALA A 44 -1.50 2.98 -5.93
N VAL A 45 -1.86 3.46 -4.73
CA VAL A 45 -3.21 3.93 -4.38
C VAL A 45 -3.56 5.20 -5.14
N GLU A 46 -2.66 6.17 -5.24
CA GLU A 46 -2.86 7.41 -6.01
C GLU A 46 -3.22 7.11 -7.47
N ILE A 47 -2.48 6.19 -8.11
CA ILE A 47 -2.67 5.82 -9.51
C ILE A 47 -3.92 4.95 -9.71
N SER A 48 -4.08 3.91 -8.88
CA SER A 48 -5.08 2.85 -9.12
C SER A 48 -6.42 3.13 -8.45
N ALA A 49 -6.42 3.90 -7.36
CA ALA A 49 -7.58 4.17 -6.53
C ALA A 49 -7.59 5.62 -5.98
N PRO A 50 -7.60 6.65 -6.86
CA PRO A 50 -7.52 8.06 -6.45
C PRO A 50 -8.68 8.52 -5.56
N LYS A 51 -9.80 7.79 -5.56
CA LYS A 51 -10.92 8.05 -4.64
C LYS A 51 -10.59 7.62 -3.20
N ILE A 52 -9.81 6.56 -3.03
CA ILE A 52 -9.36 6.04 -1.74
C ILE A 52 -8.22 6.90 -1.20
N ASP A 53 -7.27 7.30 -2.05
CA ASP A 53 -6.19 8.22 -1.67
C ASP A 53 -6.73 9.45 -0.93
N LYS A 54 -7.83 10.03 -1.44
CA LYS A 54 -8.50 11.20 -0.89
C LYS A 54 -9.21 11.01 0.45
N GLN A 55 -9.32 9.78 0.94
CA GLN A 55 -10.00 9.45 2.20
C GLN A 55 -9.02 9.09 3.32
N VAL A 56 -7.77 8.78 2.98
CA VAL A 56 -6.77 8.27 3.92
C VAL A 56 -5.81 9.39 4.28
N CYS A 57 -5.48 9.52 5.57
CA CYS A 57 -4.59 10.58 6.06
C CYS A 57 -5.04 11.98 5.66
N VAL A 58 -6.35 12.25 5.64
CA VAL A 58 -6.84 13.59 5.32
C VAL A 58 -6.50 14.54 6.46
N THR A 59 -5.63 15.53 6.23
CA THR A 59 -5.29 16.52 7.26
C THR A 59 -6.53 17.28 7.70
N ASN A 60 -6.49 17.79 8.93
CA ASN A 60 -7.63 18.41 9.60
C ASN A 60 -7.37 19.87 9.94
N LYS A 61 -8.46 20.59 10.19
CA LYS A 61 -8.44 21.98 10.68
C LYS A 61 -8.30 22.00 12.20
N ASN A 62 -8.03 23.17 12.76
CA ASN A 62 -8.02 23.36 14.21
C ASN A 62 -9.46 23.48 14.76
N GLY A 63 -10.14 22.34 14.94
CA GLY A 63 -11.54 22.31 15.34
C GLY A 63 -12.49 22.89 14.28
N ASP A 64 -13.76 23.04 14.65
CA ASP A 64 -14.84 23.40 13.71
C ASP A 64 -14.75 24.85 13.18
N SER A 65 -14.13 25.75 13.96
CA SER A 65 -13.90 27.14 13.57
C SER A 65 -12.67 27.34 12.68
N GLY A 66 -11.88 26.29 12.46
CA GLY A 66 -10.71 26.35 11.60
C GLY A 66 -11.09 26.59 10.14
N THR A 67 -10.35 27.46 9.45
CA THR A 67 -10.56 27.76 8.02
C THR A 67 -9.54 27.05 7.12
N ARG A 68 -8.39 26.65 7.67
CA ARG A 68 -7.27 26.02 6.95
C ARG A 68 -6.93 24.66 7.53
N TYR A 69 -6.54 23.74 6.66
CA TYR A 69 -6.04 22.42 7.02
C TYR A 69 -4.52 22.46 7.30
N ALA A 70 -4.02 21.48 8.04
CA ALA A 70 -2.58 21.31 8.20
C ALA A 70 -1.91 20.95 6.87
N LYS A 71 -0.68 21.42 6.71
CA LYS A 71 0.23 20.98 5.66
C LYS A 71 1.14 19.85 6.16
N TYR A 72 1.35 18.82 5.37
CA TYR A 72 2.36 17.80 5.66
C TYR A 72 3.77 18.37 5.57
N LEU A 73 4.59 18.04 6.57
CA LEU A 73 5.97 18.48 6.73
C LEU A 73 6.83 17.34 7.25
N GLU A 74 8.13 17.40 6.96
CA GLU A 74 9.11 16.47 7.53
C GLU A 74 9.37 16.69 9.02
N GLU A 75 9.08 17.88 9.53
CA GLU A 75 9.25 18.28 10.93
C GLU A 75 7.91 18.27 11.67
N ALA A 76 7.99 18.29 13.00
CA ALA A 76 6.82 18.40 13.86
C ALA A 76 5.92 19.59 13.50
N GLY A 77 4.61 19.40 13.64
CA GLY A 77 3.67 20.50 13.59
C GLY A 77 3.89 21.48 14.73
N THR A 78 3.80 22.77 14.44
CA THR A 78 3.83 23.83 15.45
C THR A 78 2.77 24.88 15.17
N SER A 79 2.45 25.71 16.17
CA SER A 79 1.58 26.87 16.00
C SER A 79 2.13 27.90 15.01
N SER A 80 3.44 27.86 14.72
CA SER A 80 4.10 28.77 13.78
C SER A 80 4.04 28.28 12.33
N ASN A 81 4.23 26.97 12.10
CA ASN A 81 4.31 26.40 10.75
C ASN A 81 2.96 25.89 10.22
N ALA A 82 1.95 25.73 11.09
CA ALA A 82 0.62 25.23 10.73
C ALA A 82 0.63 23.88 9.99
N GLY A 83 1.67 23.08 10.20
CA GLY A 83 1.84 21.78 9.56
C GLY A 83 1.73 20.61 10.51
N THR A 84 2.03 19.43 10.00
CA THR A 84 2.05 18.18 10.76
C THR A 84 2.91 17.12 10.07
N SER A 85 3.50 16.24 10.87
CA SER A 85 4.14 14.99 10.44
C SER A 85 3.27 13.75 10.77
N LEU A 86 2.06 13.97 11.29
CA LEU A 86 1.11 12.93 11.67
C LEU A 86 0.05 12.75 10.58
N CYS A 87 -0.17 11.52 10.12
CA CYS A 87 -1.27 11.15 9.24
C CYS A 87 -2.62 11.61 9.83
N GLY A 88 -3.33 12.45 9.09
CA GLY A 88 -4.58 13.07 9.52
C GLY A 88 -4.42 14.17 10.57
N GLY A 89 -3.21 14.67 10.78
CA GLY A 89 -2.88 15.71 11.74
C GLY A 89 -3.64 17.01 11.51
N LYS A 90 -3.79 17.80 12.57
CA LYS A 90 -4.58 19.03 12.57
C LYS A 90 -3.70 20.27 12.51
N ASN A 91 -4.23 21.36 11.94
CA ASN A 91 -3.55 22.64 11.99
C ASN A 91 -3.43 23.09 13.46
N LEU A 92 -2.21 23.34 13.93
CA LEU A 92 -1.96 23.74 15.32
C LEU A 92 -1.98 25.26 15.53
N LYS A 93 -2.24 26.05 14.48
CA LYS A 93 -2.37 27.50 14.60
C LYS A 93 -3.75 27.86 15.17
N THR A 94 -3.75 28.67 16.23
CA THR A 94 -4.96 29.02 17.00
C THR A 94 -5.51 30.42 16.69
N THR A 95 -4.67 31.32 16.18
CA THR A 95 -4.99 32.77 16.09
C THR A 95 -4.97 33.35 14.67
N ASP A 96 -4.62 32.57 13.65
CA ASP A 96 -4.51 33.06 12.28
C ASP A 96 -5.12 32.08 11.28
N SER A 97 -6.17 32.56 10.61
CA SER A 97 -7.03 31.83 9.69
C SER A 97 -6.45 31.68 8.27
N ASN A 98 -5.22 32.13 8.02
CA ASN A 98 -4.63 32.13 6.67
C ASN A 98 -3.35 31.32 6.52
N THR A 99 -2.84 30.68 7.58
CA THR A 99 -1.65 29.81 7.49
C THR A 99 -2.06 28.34 7.47
N GLY A 100 -1.51 27.58 6.52
CA GLY A 100 -1.90 26.20 6.22
C GLY A 100 -2.32 26.06 4.76
N VAL A 101 -3.16 25.06 4.46
CA VAL A 101 -3.66 24.79 3.10
C VAL A 101 -5.19 24.85 3.04
N GLU A 102 -5.73 25.18 1.87
CA GLU A 102 -7.18 25.37 1.65
C GLU A 102 -7.96 24.06 1.61
N LYS A 103 -7.30 22.99 1.17
CA LYS A 103 -7.87 21.65 1.08
C LYS A 103 -7.03 20.71 1.94
N GLY A 104 -7.69 19.74 2.55
CA GLY A 104 -7.01 18.68 3.28
C GLY A 104 -6.04 17.95 2.35
N GLN A 105 -4.82 17.76 2.81
CA GLN A 105 -3.82 16.92 2.16
C GLN A 105 -4.07 15.47 2.54
N VAL A 106 -3.70 14.55 1.65
CA VAL A 106 -4.16 13.16 1.69
C VAL A 106 -2.98 12.18 1.73
N LEU A 107 -3.20 10.88 1.48
CA LEU A 107 -2.16 9.87 1.64
C LEU A 107 -0.91 10.11 0.77
N HIS A 108 -1.06 10.45 -0.52
CA HIS A 108 0.11 10.75 -1.36
C HIS A 108 0.87 12.01 -0.90
N ASP A 109 0.17 13.03 -0.39
CA ASP A 109 0.80 14.22 0.21
C ASP A 109 1.56 13.87 1.50
N PHE A 110 1.02 12.95 2.30
CA PHE A 110 1.67 12.47 3.52
C PHE A 110 3.00 11.81 3.18
N VAL A 111 3.02 10.87 2.24
CA VAL A 111 4.28 10.17 1.90
C VAL A 111 5.30 11.07 1.21
N SER A 112 4.86 12.06 0.43
CA SER A 112 5.76 12.98 -0.28
C SER A 112 6.29 14.10 0.62
N GLY A 113 5.44 14.65 1.50
CA GLY A 113 5.76 15.78 2.36
C GLY A 113 6.36 15.40 3.72
N THR A 114 6.13 14.16 4.18
CA THR A 114 6.49 13.75 5.56
C THR A 114 7.53 12.63 5.61
N LEU A 115 7.49 11.65 4.70
CA LEU A 115 8.25 10.40 4.86
C LEU A 115 9.70 10.46 4.35
N SER A 116 10.11 11.53 3.66
CA SER A 116 11.47 11.69 3.09
C SER A 116 11.94 10.42 2.35
N GLY A 117 11.14 9.93 1.41
CA GLY A 117 11.41 8.68 0.69
C GLY A 117 11.32 7.41 1.53
N GLY A 118 10.67 7.46 2.70
CA GLY A 118 10.46 6.33 3.60
C GLY A 118 11.51 6.22 4.72
N THR A 119 12.31 7.25 4.97
CA THR A 119 13.39 7.24 5.96
C THR A 119 13.08 7.99 7.24
N LYS A 120 12.05 8.84 7.22
CA LYS A 120 11.66 9.68 8.36
C LYS A 120 10.16 9.52 8.65
N ASN A 121 9.77 9.80 9.89
CA ASN A 121 8.36 9.87 10.32
C ASN A 121 7.54 8.59 10.11
N TRP A 122 8.18 7.44 9.89
CA TRP A 122 7.51 6.14 9.79
C TRP A 122 8.24 5.10 10.64
N PRO A 123 7.53 4.29 11.44
CA PRO A 123 6.07 4.26 11.65
C PRO A 123 5.55 5.30 12.66
N THR A 124 6.44 6.12 13.22
CA THR A 124 6.14 7.12 14.26
C THR A 124 6.44 8.53 13.75
N SER A 125 5.55 9.46 14.01
CA SER A 125 5.67 10.88 13.66
C SER A 125 6.79 11.60 14.43
N SER A 126 7.08 12.84 14.03
CA SER A 126 7.99 13.72 14.79
C SER A 126 7.24 14.65 15.74
N GLU A 127 5.93 14.48 15.93
CA GLU A 127 5.14 15.36 16.79
C GLU A 127 5.67 15.41 18.23
N SER A 128 5.42 16.53 18.90
CA SER A 128 5.84 16.75 20.29
C SER A 128 5.15 15.79 21.26
N THR A 129 3.88 15.48 21.01
CA THR A 129 3.05 14.52 21.77
C THR A 129 2.80 13.24 20.95
N LYS A 130 3.87 12.66 20.40
CA LYS A 130 3.79 11.40 19.62
C LYS A 130 3.56 10.19 20.51
N GLU A 131 2.77 9.26 20.00
CA GLU A 131 2.62 7.91 20.56
C GLU A 131 3.45 6.93 19.74
N ASN A 132 3.77 5.77 20.32
CA ASN A 132 4.53 4.75 19.58
C ASN A 132 3.72 4.25 18.38
N ASN A 133 4.31 4.28 17.18
CA ASN A 133 3.70 3.88 15.93
C ASN A 133 2.41 4.66 15.57
N ASP A 134 2.30 5.92 16.02
CA ASP A 134 1.11 6.74 15.80
C ASP A 134 0.73 6.86 14.32
N ASN A 135 1.67 7.06 13.41
CA ASN A 135 1.42 7.14 11.97
C ASN A 135 0.87 5.82 11.41
N ALA A 136 1.48 4.68 11.78
CA ALA A 136 0.95 3.37 11.38
C ALA A 136 -0.46 3.14 11.93
N GLY A 137 -0.73 3.53 13.18
CA GLY A 137 -2.05 3.45 13.79
C GLY A 137 -3.09 4.34 13.11
N LYS A 138 -2.73 5.57 12.70
CA LYS A 138 -3.62 6.48 11.97
C LYS A 138 -3.95 5.95 10.58
N VAL A 139 -2.94 5.48 9.83
CA VAL A 139 -3.15 4.86 8.51
C VAL A 139 -4.08 3.65 8.66
N ALA A 140 -3.79 2.73 9.58
CA ALA A 140 -4.64 1.56 9.83
C ALA A 140 -6.08 1.95 10.11
N LYS A 141 -6.29 2.94 10.98
CA LYS A 141 -7.62 3.42 11.38
C LYS A 141 -8.41 4.01 10.21
N ASP A 142 -7.75 4.69 9.28
CA ASP A 142 -8.44 5.22 8.10
C ASP A 142 -8.72 4.13 7.08
N LEU A 143 -7.80 3.18 6.87
CA LEU A 143 -8.03 2.02 6.00
C LEU A 143 -9.19 1.13 6.49
N THR A 144 -9.34 0.94 7.80
CA THR A 144 -10.45 0.13 8.35
C THR A 144 -11.81 0.82 8.34
N LYS A 145 -11.87 2.13 8.08
CA LYS A 145 -13.13 2.89 7.92
C LYS A 145 -13.68 2.88 6.49
N LEU A 146 -12.85 2.50 5.51
CA LEU A 146 -13.25 2.42 4.10
C LEU A 146 -14.43 1.44 3.90
N THR A 147 -15.12 1.54 2.76
CA THR A 147 -16.16 0.56 2.42
C THR A 147 -15.56 -0.84 2.21
N PRO A 148 -16.35 -1.93 2.32
CA PRO A 148 -15.84 -3.28 2.07
C PRO A 148 -15.15 -3.43 0.70
N GLU A 149 -15.68 -2.80 -0.35
CA GLU A 149 -15.11 -2.84 -1.69
C GLU A 149 -13.76 -2.10 -1.76
N GLU A 150 -13.68 -0.91 -1.16
CA GLU A 150 -12.44 -0.13 -1.07
C GLU A 150 -11.37 -0.87 -0.26
N LYS A 151 -11.76 -1.53 0.83
CA LYS A 151 -10.88 -2.38 1.63
C LYS A 151 -10.27 -3.51 0.81
N THR A 152 -11.07 -4.18 -0.04
CA THR A 152 -10.55 -5.24 -0.92
C THR A 152 -9.52 -4.70 -1.91
N ILE A 153 -9.76 -3.51 -2.48
CA ILE A 153 -8.80 -2.86 -3.40
C ILE A 153 -7.50 -2.52 -2.68
N VAL A 154 -7.58 -1.89 -1.49
CA VAL A 154 -6.41 -1.54 -0.67
C VAL A 154 -5.62 -2.77 -0.26
N ALA A 155 -6.31 -3.83 0.18
CA ALA A 155 -5.70 -5.09 0.57
C ALA A 155 -4.89 -5.70 -0.59
N GLY A 156 -5.45 -5.69 -1.80
CA GLY A 156 -4.76 -6.14 -3.01
C GLY A 156 -3.55 -5.27 -3.37
N LEU A 157 -3.65 -3.95 -3.22
CA LEU A 157 -2.53 -3.03 -3.46
C LEU A 157 -1.40 -3.23 -2.43
N LEU A 158 -1.73 -3.35 -1.14
CA LEU A 158 -0.76 -3.62 -0.08
C LEU A 158 0.00 -4.92 -0.35
N ALA A 159 -0.73 -6.00 -0.64
CA ALA A 159 -0.13 -7.29 -0.95
C ALA A 159 0.85 -7.17 -2.13
N LYS A 160 0.41 -6.54 -3.23
CA LYS A 160 1.25 -6.36 -4.42
C LYS A 160 2.53 -5.54 -4.14
N THR A 161 2.44 -4.51 -3.30
CA THR A 161 3.60 -3.67 -2.99
C THR A 161 4.57 -4.31 -1.99
N ILE A 162 4.07 -5.11 -1.04
CA ILE A 162 4.89 -5.66 0.05
C ILE A 162 5.47 -7.03 -0.31
N GLU A 163 4.81 -7.81 -1.16
CA GLU A 163 5.35 -9.08 -1.66
C GLU A 163 6.56 -8.91 -2.58
N GLY A 164 6.99 -7.68 -2.85
CA GLY A 164 8.04 -7.42 -3.84
C GLY A 164 7.52 -7.76 -5.22
N GLY A 165 6.47 -7.07 -5.67
CA GLY A 165 6.26 -6.91 -7.09
C GLY A 165 7.43 -6.13 -7.64
N GLU A 166 8.50 -6.83 -8.02
CA GLU A 166 9.45 -6.33 -9.00
C GLU A 166 8.61 -5.90 -10.21
N VAL A 167 8.30 -4.61 -10.27
CA VAL A 167 8.00 -3.96 -11.53
C VAL A 167 9.32 -4.00 -12.28
N VAL A 168 9.59 -5.14 -12.91
CA VAL A 168 10.50 -5.16 -14.04
C VAL A 168 9.94 -4.08 -14.96
N GLU A 169 10.73 -3.02 -15.17
CA GLU A 169 10.56 -2.14 -16.32
C GLU A 169 10.22 -3.04 -17.50
N ILE A 170 8.97 -3.03 -17.97
CA ILE A 170 8.61 -3.73 -19.20
C ILE A 170 9.28 -2.93 -20.32
N ARG A 171 10.54 -3.25 -20.59
CA ARG A 171 11.15 -3.01 -21.89
C ARG A 171 10.65 -4.13 -22.79
N ALA A 172 9.65 -3.78 -23.58
CA ALA A 172 9.09 -4.55 -24.70
C ALA A 172 8.63 -5.98 -24.35
N VAL A 173 7.31 -6.13 -24.25
CA VAL A 173 6.66 -7.43 -24.43
C VAL A 173 6.99 -7.92 -25.84
N SER A 174 7.70 -9.04 -25.96
CA SER A 174 7.58 -9.88 -27.14
C SER A 174 7.81 -11.34 -26.75
N SER A 175 6.79 -12.16 -27.02
CA SER A 175 6.77 -13.62 -26.96
C SER A 175 6.44 -14.24 -25.59
N THR A 176 5.14 -14.34 -25.27
CA THR A 176 4.64 -15.41 -24.40
C THR A 176 4.56 -16.69 -25.22
N SER A 177 5.48 -17.65 -25.01
CA SER A 177 5.32 -19.00 -25.55
C SER A 177 4.30 -19.75 -24.68
N VAL A 178 3.28 -20.33 -25.32
CA VAL A 178 2.33 -21.23 -24.65
C VAL A 178 2.76 -22.65 -24.96
N MET A 179 3.27 -23.37 -23.97
CA MET A 179 3.54 -24.81 -24.09
C MET A 179 2.30 -25.57 -23.61
N VAL A 180 1.56 -26.14 -24.55
CA VAL A 180 0.44 -27.05 -24.23
C VAL A 180 0.99 -28.46 -24.24
N ASN A 181 1.03 -29.11 -23.07
CA ASN A 181 1.40 -30.52 -22.97
C ASN A 181 0.11 -31.34 -22.85
N ALA A 182 -0.26 -32.06 -23.91
CA ALA A 182 -1.36 -33.00 -23.88
C ALA A 182 -0.82 -34.37 -23.43
N CYS A 183 -1.13 -34.76 -22.21
CA CYS A 183 -0.78 -36.07 -21.68
C CYS A 183 -1.99 -37.00 -21.82
N TYR A 184 -1.84 -38.06 -22.61
CA TYR A 184 -2.84 -39.12 -22.68
C TYR A 184 -2.43 -40.26 -21.74
N ASP A 185 -3.31 -40.62 -20.82
CA ASP A 185 -3.16 -41.82 -19.99
C ASP A 185 -3.93 -42.96 -20.67
N LEU A 186 -3.20 -43.83 -21.37
CA LEU A 186 -3.80 -44.97 -22.06
C LEU A 186 -3.95 -46.11 -21.05
N LEU A 187 -5.07 -46.12 -20.34
CA LEU A 187 -5.46 -47.26 -19.50
C LEU A 187 -5.82 -48.45 -20.41
N SER A 188 -4.81 -49.22 -20.83
CA SER A 188 -4.99 -50.52 -21.46
C SER A 188 -5.07 -51.57 -20.35
N GLU A 189 -6.25 -52.09 -20.08
CA GLU A 189 -6.44 -53.27 -19.23
C GLU A 189 -5.64 -54.44 -19.83
N GLY A 190 -4.53 -54.86 -19.19
CA GLY A 190 -3.95 -56.17 -19.46
C GLY A 190 -2.44 -56.40 -19.34
N LEU A 191 -1.56 -55.40 -19.25
CA LEU A 191 -0.11 -55.68 -19.09
C LEU A 191 0.60 -54.63 -18.20
N GLY A 192 1.36 -55.12 -17.22
CA GLY A 192 1.90 -54.37 -16.07
C GLY A 192 3.06 -53.39 -16.32
N VAL A 193 3.08 -52.68 -17.45
CA VAL A 193 3.97 -51.52 -17.68
C VAL A 193 3.23 -50.49 -18.53
N VAL A 194 3.05 -49.27 -18.01
CA VAL A 194 2.36 -48.17 -18.69
C VAL A 194 3.40 -47.24 -19.32
N PRO A 195 3.59 -47.23 -20.65
CA PRO A 195 4.50 -46.29 -21.29
C PRO A 195 3.86 -44.90 -21.34
N TYR A 196 4.49 -43.94 -20.68
CA TYR A 196 4.12 -42.53 -20.76
C TYR A 196 4.80 -41.89 -21.97
N ALA A 197 4.03 -41.36 -22.92
CA ALA A 197 4.55 -40.63 -24.07
C ALA A 197 3.95 -39.22 -24.10
N CYS A 198 4.80 -38.20 -23.91
CA CYS A 198 4.43 -36.81 -24.11
C CYS A 198 4.82 -36.38 -25.53
N VAL A 199 3.87 -35.78 -26.25
CA VAL A 199 4.13 -35.09 -27.52
C VAL A 199 3.81 -33.61 -27.32
N GLY A 200 4.85 -32.77 -27.32
CA GLY A 200 4.70 -31.31 -27.21
C GLY A 200 4.71 -30.67 -28.59
N LEU A 201 3.66 -29.90 -28.92
CA LEU A 201 3.63 -29.01 -30.09
C LEU A 201 3.93 -27.58 -29.60
N GLY A 202 5.14 -27.09 -29.91
CA GLY A 202 5.54 -25.71 -29.65
C GLY A 202 5.23 -24.81 -30.85
N GLY A 203 4.42 -23.77 -30.67
CA GLY A 203 4.18 -22.73 -31.67
C GLY A 203 4.68 -21.36 -31.18
N ASN A 204 5.44 -20.65 -32.01
CA ASN A 204 5.89 -19.28 -31.75
C ASN A 204 4.94 -18.28 -32.44
N PHE A 205 4.36 -17.35 -31.69
CA PHE A 205 3.59 -16.23 -32.25
C PHE A 205 4.35 -14.93 -31.98
N VAL A 206 4.80 -14.29 -33.06
CA VAL A 206 5.39 -12.95 -33.06
C VAL A 206 4.30 -11.96 -33.46
N GLY A 207 3.77 -11.22 -32.48
CA GLY A 207 2.90 -10.06 -32.71
C GLY A 207 3.66 -8.79 -32.35
N GLY A 208 3.97 -7.96 -33.34
CA GLY A 208 4.61 -6.65 -33.12
C GLY A 208 3.60 -5.52 -33.25
N CYS A 209 3.64 -4.58 -32.31
CA CYS A 209 3.33 -3.15 -32.44
C CYS A 209 4.04 -2.42 -31.30
#